data_AF-A0A1B8AC63-F1
#
_entry.id   AF-A0A1B8AC63-F1
#
_cell.length_a   1.000
_cell.length_b   1.000
_cell.length_c   1.000
_cell.angle_alpha   90.00
_cell.angle_beta   90.00
_cell.angle_gamma   90.00
#
_symmetry.space_group_name_H-M   'P 1'
#
loop_
_entity.id
_entity.type
_entity.pdbx_description
1 polymer ?
#
loop_
_entity_poly.entity_id
_entity_poly.type
_entity_poly.pdbx_seq_one_letter_code
_entity_poly.pdbx_strand_id
1 'polypeptide(L)'
;MTVRGVDISPVALRLAQENIARNVELQTLIKPTRNKRLDITTANVFSDSDMQQLAVTRWDILVSNPPYISEDVWHHGRGQLGYSVRKYEPRLALVPTNNLPCPSGCNAADVFYARLLDISELLKPTVVLLEIGDEDQARRVLQLYFVHPIAQSSRVEVWRDWPDLEGTEDSEITVVEESNGETHQILVKGDGRIRSLLIRRLDEA
;
A
#
# COMPACT_ATOMS: atom_id res chain seq x y z
N MET A 1 19.55 -6.44 7.35
CA MET A 1 18.11 -6.23 7.09
C MET A 1 17.61 -5.19 8.05
N THR A 2 17.22 -4.03 7.54
CA THR A 2 16.66 -2.95 8.35
C THR A 2 15.21 -2.77 7.95
N VAL A 3 14.31 -2.69 8.94
CA VAL A 3 12.89 -2.44 8.73
C VAL A 3 12.51 -1.16 9.47
N ARG A 4 11.83 -0.26 8.77
CA ARG A 4 11.21 0.93 9.33
C ARG A 4 9.72 0.86 9.10
N GLY A 5 8.95 0.85 10.18
CA GLY A 5 7.53 1.13 10.14
C GLY A 5 7.28 2.57 10.58
N VAL A 6 6.30 3.21 9.95
CA VAL A 6 5.84 4.55 10.34
C VAL A 6 4.34 4.56 10.51
N ASP A 7 3.86 5.32 11.48
CA ASP A 7 2.43 5.51 11.73
C ASP A 7 2.21 6.89 12.39
N ILE A 8 1.04 7.48 12.21
CA ILE A 8 0.64 8.73 12.86
C ILE A 8 -0.04 8.49 14.22
N SER A 9 -0.56 7.28 14.45
CA SER A 9 -1.33 6.90 15.63
C SER A 9 -0.42 6.54 16.80
N PRO A 10 -0.43 7.29 17.92
CA PRO A 10 0.35 6.95 19.11
C PRO A 10 -0.01 5.57 19.68
N VAL A 11 -1.27 5.14 19.51
CA VAL A 11 -1.74 3.82 19.95
C VAL A 11 -1.12 2.72 19.08
N ALA A 12 -1.11 2.89 17.76
CA ALA A 12 -0.51 1.91 16.84
C ALA A 12 0.99 1.79 17.09
N LEU A 13 1.70 2.90 17.27
CA LEU A 13 3.12 2.92 17.60
C LEU A 13 3.42 2.18 18.90
N ARG A 14 2.64 2.43 19.97
CA ARG A 14 2.79 1.73 21.25
C ARG A 14 2.55 0.23 21.11
N LEU A 15 1.45 -0.18 20.47
CA LEU A 15 1.13 -1.60 20.26
C LEU A 15 2.19 -2.30 19.40
N ALA A 16 2.72 -1.63 18.39
CA ALA A 16 3.81 -2.16 17.56
C ALA A 16 5.08 -2.38 18.40
N GLN A 17 5.44 -1.42 19.27
CA GLN A 17 6.58 -1.57 20.18
C GLN A 17 6.38 -2.70 21.20
N GLU A 18 5.19 -2.82 21.78
CA GLU A 18 4.82 -3.93 22.68
C GLU A 18 4.89 -5.28 21.97
N ASN A 19 4.39 -5.37 20.73
CA ASN A 19 4.47 -6.57 19.90
C ASN A 19 5.91 -6.95 19.59
N ILE A 20 6.78 -5.99 19.29
CA ILE A 20 8.21 -6.23 19.08
C ILE A 20 8.84 -6.79 20.35
N ALA A 21 8.63 -6.15 21.49
CA ALA A 21 9.20 -6.57 22.77
C ALA A 21 8.77 -7.99 23.13
N ARG A 22 7.47 -8.29 23.02
CA ARG A 22 6.90 -9.61 23.27
C ARG A 22 7.47 -10.68 22.33
N ASN A 23 7.57 -10.42 21.03
CA ASN A 23 8.09 -11.40 20.09
C ASN A 23 9.61 -11.64 20.26
N VAL A 24 10.36 -10.63 20.74
CA VAL A 24 11.75 -10.83 21.16
C VAL A 24 11.85 -11.71 22.39
N GLU A 25 10.96 -11.53 23.38
CA GLU A 25 10.89 -12.37 24.57
C GLU A 25 10.54 -13.82 24.23
N LEU A 26 9.56 -14.01 23.33
CA LEU A 26 9.14 -15.33 22.82
C LEU A 26 10.12 -15.96 21.83
N GLN A 27 11.23 -15.28 21.49
CA GLN A 27 12.24 -15.73 20.53
C GLN A 27 11.71 -15.97 19.11
N THR A 28 10.53 -15.44 18.78
CA THR A 28 9.95 -15.45 17.43
C THR A 28 10.50 -14.30 16.57
N LEU A 29 11.03 -13.25 17.21
CA LEU A 29 11.77 -12.19 16.57
C LEU A 29 13.21 -12.15 17.09
N ILE A 30 14.19 -12.04 16.18
CA ILE A 30 15.61 -11.94 16.54
C ILE A 30 15.84 -10.61 17.27
N LYS A 31 16.61 -10.66 18.37
CA LYS A 31 17.04 -9.44 19.07
C LYS A 31 17.73 -8.47 18.10
N PRO A 32 17.42 -7.16 18.19
CA PRO A 32 18.08 -6.16 17.37
C PRO A 32 19.61 -6.24 17.48
N THR A 33 20.28 -6.15 16.33
CA THR A 33 21.74 -6.07 16.21
C THR A 33 22.10 -4.88 15.35
N ARG A 34 23.40 -4.57 15.24
CA ARG A 34 23.90 -3.51 14.36
C ARG A 34 23.43 -3.68 12.89
N ASN A 35 23.25 -4.92 12.42
CA ASN A 35 22.95 -5.23 11.03
C ASN A 35 21.49 -5.70 10.80
N LYS A 36 20.73 -5.90 11.89
CA LYS A 36 19.34 -6.36 11.86
C LYS A 36 18.52 -5.56 12.85
N ARG A 37 17.67 -4.67 12.35
CA ARG A 37 16.91 -3.74 13.19
C ARG A 37 15.50 -3.56 12.65
N LEU A 38 14.53 -3.54 13.56
CA LEU A 38 13.15 -3.16 13.31
C LEU A 38 12.86 -2.00 14.25
N ASP A 39 12.59 -0.82 13.71
CA ASP A 39 12.05 0.28 14.52
C ASP A 39 10.79 0.86 13.89
N ILE A 40 9.92 1.31 14.79
CA ILE A 40 8.63 1.89 14.52
C ILE A 40 8.66 3.32 15.06
N THR A 41 8.43 4.30 14.19
CA THR A 41 8.56 5.74 14.52
C THR A 41 7.36 6.52 14.05
N THR A 42 7.05 7.63 14.72
CA THR A 42 6.01 8.53 14.25
C THR A 42 6.43 9.19 12.93
N ALA A 43 5.60 9.11 11.90
CA ALA A 43 5.74 9.89 10.68
C ALA A 43 4.39 9.98 9.96
N ASN A 44 4.13 11.11 9.31
CA ASN A 44 2.97 11.29 8.45
C ASN A 44 3.38 11.11 6.99
N VAL A 45 2.81 10.11 6.31
CA VAL A 45 3.11 9.85 4.89
C VAL A 45 2.73 11.03 3.98
N PHE A 46 1.78 11.87 4.38
CA PHE A 46 1.42 13.11 3.68
C PHE A 46 2.28 14.31 4.04
N SER A 47 3.22 14.17 4.98
CA SER A 47 4.22 15.19 5.31
C SER A 47 5.45 15.01 4.44
N ASP A 48 5.71 15.96 3.54
CA ASP A 48 6.93 15.91 2.71
C ASP A 48 8.19 15.94 3.56
N SER A 49 8.23 16.72 4.65
CA SER A 49 9.40 16.75 5.52
C SER A 49 9.69 15.39 6.16
N ASP A 50 8.65 14.65 6.53
CA ASP A 50 8.80 13.34 7.16
C ASP A 50 9.31 12.31 6.13
N MET A 51 8.78 12.35 4.90
CA MET A 51 9.22 11.44 3.84
C MET A 51 10.63 11.77 3.35
N GLN A 52 11.01 13.05 3.33
CA GLN A 52 12.39 13.46 3.04
C GLN A 52 13.39 12.95 4.10
N GLN A 53 12.98 12.90 5.38
CA GLN A 53 13.81 12.30 6.43
C GLN A 53 13.99 10.78 6.23
N LEU A 54 13.02 10.09 5.62
CA LEU A 54 13.16 8.68 5.27
C LEU A 54 14.05 8.48 4.03
N ALA A 55 14.06 9.42 3.10
CA ALA A 55 14.83 9.37 1.85
C ALA A 55 16.35 9.41 2.06
N VAL A 56 16.84 9.81 3.23
CA VAL A 56 18.27 9.78 3.58
C VAL A 56 18.83 8.35 3.67
N THR A 57 17.95 7.36 3.75
CA THR A 57 18.29 5.93 3.79
C THR A 57 17.78 5.26 2.51
N ARG A 58 18.58 4.35 1.94
CA ARG A 58 18.14 3.50 0.83
C ARG A 58 17.18 2.43 1.33
N TRP A 59 16.02 2.33 0.70
CA TRP A 59 15.03 1.29 0.94
C TRP A 59 14.95 0.38 -0.27
N ASP A 60 14.99 -0.94 -0.06
CA ASP A 60 14.84 -1.90 -1.16
C ASP A 60 13.36 -2.27 -1.41
N ILE A 61 12.56 -2.24 -0.35
CA ILE A 61 11.16 -2.70 -0.36
C ILE A 61 10.28 -1.66 0.36
N LEU A 62 9.18 -1.26 -0.28
CA LEU A 62 8.08 -0.54 0.33
C LEU A 62 6.87 -1.49 0.43
N VAL A 63 6.30 -1.62 1.62
CA VAL A 63 5.03 -2.34 1.81
C VAL A 63 4.03 -1.43 2.52
N SER A 64 2.76 -1.49 2.13
CA SER A 64 1.71 -0.76 2.82
C SER A 64 0.37 -1.47 2.73
N ASN A 65 -0.33 -1.52 3.85
CA ASN A 65 -1.78 -1.73 3.90
C ASN A 65 -2.40 -0.39 4.35
N PRO A 66 -2.66 0.54 3.41
CA PRO A 66 -3.17 1.86 3.75
C PRO A 66 -4.67 1.82 4.04
N PRO A 67 -5.23 2.86 4.69
CA PRO A 67 -6.68 3.06 4.70
C PRO A 67 -7.21 3.20 3.28
N TYR A 68 -8.11 2.30 2.86
CA TYR A 68 -8.63 2.24 1.49
C TYR A 68 -10.16 2.15 1.39
N ILE A 69 -10.86 2.23 2.51
CA ILE A 69 -12.32 2.14 2.56
C ILE A 69 -12.93 3.52 2.34
N SER A 70 -13.93 3.61 1.46
CA SER A 70 -14.68 4.87 1.26
C SER A 70 -15.59 5.22 2.44
N GLU A 71 -15.86 6.52 2.62
CA GLU A 71 -16.83 7.02 3.62
C GLU A 71 -18.21 6.39 3.46
N ASP A 72 -18.66 6.21 2.23
CA ASP A 72 -19.97 5.64 1.97
C ASP A 72 -20.06 4.17 2.42
N VAL A 73 -19.02 3.36 2.18
CA VAL A 73 -18.99 1.97 2.66
C VAL A 73 -18.88 1.95 4.19
N TRP A 74 -18.14 2.88 4.80
CA TRP A 74 -18.08 3.03 6.26
C TRP A 74 -19.44 3.36 6.89
N HIS A 75 -20.23 4.24 6.27
CA HIS A 75 -21.53 4.67 6.79
C HIS A 75 -22.65 3.66 6.52
N HIS A 76 -22.71 3.11 5.31
CA HIS A 76 -23.83 2.29 4.87
C HIS A 76 -23.54 0.78 4.92
N GLY A 77 -22.29 0.37 5.20
CA GLY A 77 -21.85 -1.01 5.33
C GLY A 77 -21.80 -1.78 4.01
N ARG A 78 -22.73 -1.52 3.08
CA ARG A 78 -22.91 -2.10 1.73
C ARG A 78 -22.60 -3.61 1.59
N GLY A 79 -22.68 -4.38 2.68
CA GLY A 79 -22.22 -5.77 2.74
C GLY A 79 -20.70 -5.97 2.64
N GLN A 80 -19.90 -4.90 2.54
CA GLN A 80 -18.45 -4.93 2.36
C GLN A 80 -17.67 -4.74 3.67
N LEU A 81 -18.31 -4.19 4.71
CA LEU A 81 -17.71 -4.05 6.05
C LEU A 81 -18.44 -4.90 7.09
N GLY A 82 -17.72 -5.83 7.70
CA GLY A 82 -18.22 -6.63 8.82
C GLY A 82 -18.60 -5.74 10.01
N TYR A 83 -19.67 -6.10 10.72
CA TYR A 83 -20.13 -5.37 11.92
C TYR A 83 -19.04 -5.24 12.99
N SER A 84 -18.16 -6.24 13.14
CA SER A 84 -17.02 -6.22 14.06
C SER A 84 -15.98 -5.16 13.66
N VAL A 85 -15.65 -5.06 12.37
CA VAL A 85 -14.68 -4.09 11.83
C VAL A 85 -15.14 -2.66 12.15
N ARG A 86 -16.42 -2.34 11.88
CA ARG A 86 -17.00 -1.02 12.20
C ARG A 86 -16.97 -0.68 13.69
N LYS A 87 -17.03 -1.70 14.55
CA LYS A 87 -17.18 -1.53 16.01
C LYS A 87 -15.85 -1.50 16.76
N TYR A 88 -14.83 -2.22 16.27
CA TYR A 88 -13.61 -2.47 17.03
C TYR A 88 -12.34 -1.93 16.37
N GLU A 89 -12.35 -1.65 15.08
CA GLU A 89 -11.18 -1.09 14.39
C GLU A 89 -11.22 0.45 14.36
N PRO A 90 -10.07 1.11 14.55
CA PRO A 90 -10.01 2.55 14.52
C PRO A 90 -10.30 3.05 13.10
N ARG A 91 -11.25 3.98 12.95
CA ARG A 91 -11.59 4.59 11.66
C ARG A 91 -10.36 5.13 10.91
N LEU A 92 -9.36 5.65 11.64
CA LEU A 92 -8.11 6.16 11.07
C LEU A 92 -7.31 5.11 10.27
N ALA A 93 -7.47 3.82 10.59
CA ALA A 93 -6.83 2.72 9.88
C ALA A 93 -7.66 2.20 8.68
N LEU A 94 -8.90 2.67 8.53
CA LEU A 94 -9.85 2.13 7.56
C LEU A 94 -10.20 3.15 6.47
N VAL A 95 -10.50 4.38 6.88
CA VAL A 95 -11.08 5.41 6.01
C VAL A 95 -10.11 6.57 5.89
N PRO A 96 -9.70 6.95 4.66
CA PRO A 96 -8.95 8.19 4.45
C PRO A 96 -9.69 9.40 5.03
N THR A 97 -8.95 10.32 5.64
CA THR A 97 -9.58 11.54 6.17
C THR A 97 -9.92 12.51 5.02
N ASN A 98 -11.06 13.19 5.12
CA ASN A 98 -11.59 14.03 4.03
C ASN A 98 -10.72 15.26 3.70
N ASN A 99 -9.75 15.60 4.54
CA ASN A 99 -8.88 16.76 4.37
C ASN A 99 -7.53 16.40 3.72
N LEU A 100 -7.36 15.16 3.26
CA LEU A 100 -6.13 14.75 2.59
C LEU A 100 -6.07 15.34 1.16
N PRO A 101 -4.88 15.74 0.69
CA PRO A 101 -4.71 16.25 -0.66
C PRO A 101 -4.97 15.11 -1.66
N CYS A 102 -6.14 15.15 -2.30
CA CYS A 102 -6.52 14.20 -3.34
C CYS A 102 -6.25 14.81 -4.72
N PRO A 103 -5.50 14.14 -5.61
CA PRO A 103 -5.34 14.62 -6.98
C PRO A 103 -6.68 14.83 -7.68
N SER A 104 -6.74 15.76 -8.64
CA SER A 104 -7.95 15.99 -9.43
C SER A 104 -8.41 14.70 -10.11
N GLY A 105 -9.68 14.33 -9.94
CA GLY A 105 -10.25 13.10 -10.50
C GLY A 105 -9.99 11.83 -9.66
N CYS A 106 -9.15 11.90 -8.62
CA CYS A 106 -8.91 10.77 -7.72
C CYS A 106 -10.05 10.59 -6.72
N ASN A 107 -10.48 9.34 -6.50
CA ASN A 107 -11.44 9.01 -5.46
C ASN A 107 -10.78 9.19 -4.07
N ALA A 108 -11.49 9.77 -3.11
CA ALA A 108 -10.96 9.94 -1.75
C ALA A 108 -10.52 8.62 -1.09
N ALA A 109 -11.15 7.50 -1.45
CA ALA A 109 -10.76 6.16 -0.99
C ALA A 109 -9.37 5.73 -1.50
N ASP A 110 -8.89 6.35 -2.58
CA ASP A 110 -7.65 5.95 -3.27
C ASP A 110 -6.48 6.93 -3.01
N VAL A 111 -6.70 7.97 -2.18
CA VAL A 111 -5.74 9.06 -1.94
C VAL A 111 -4.39 8.59 -1.38
N PHE A 112 -4.40 7.53 -0.56
CA PHE A 112 -3.16 6.94 -0.05
C PHE A 112 -2.35 6.29 -1.18
N TYR A 113 -2.98 5.68 -2.18
CA TYR A 113 -2.26 5.08 -3.30
C TYR A 113 -1.57 6.14 -4.15
N ALA A 114 -2.26 7.24 -4.46
CA ALA A 114 -1.63 8.38 -5.13
C ALA A 114 -0.38 8.85 -4.38
N ARG A 115 -0.50 9.03 -3.06
CA ARG A 115 0.63 9.44 -2.23
C ARG A 115 1.74 8.39 -2.15
N LEU A 116 1.40 7.11 -2.14
CA LEU A 116 2.38 6.03 -2.11
C LEU A 116 3.16 5.94 -3.43
N LEU A 117 2.56 6.30 -4.57
CA LEU A 117 3.27 6.44 -5.85
C LEU A 117 4.32 7.57 -5.79
N ASP A 118 3.96 8.74 -5.23
CA ASP A 118 4.91 9.84 -5.01
C ASP A 118 6.07 9.40 -4.09
N ILE A 119 5.75 8.72 -2.99
CA ILE A 119 6.74 8.19 -2.05
C ILE A 119 7.65 7.15 -2.73
N SER A 120 7.10 6.37 -3.65
CA SER A 120 7.87 5.36 -4.39
C SER A 120 8.86 5.99 -5.37
N GLU A 121 8.50 7.13 -5.98
CA GLU A 121 9.41 7.94 -6.79
C GLU A 121 10.50 8.59 -5.92
N LEU A 122 10.15 9.06 -4.72
CA LEU A 122 11.09 9.69 -3.78
C LEU A 122 12.09 8.68 -3.19
N LEU A 123 11.60 7.60 -2.59
CA LEU A 123 12.42 6.63 -1.86
C LEU A 123 13.14 5.64 -2.77
N LYS A 124 12.68 5.54 -4.01
CA LYS A 124 13.20 4.64 -5.03
C LYS A 124 13.40 3.20 -4.52
N PRO A 125 12.37 2.50 -3.98
CA PRO A 125 12.48 1.08 -3.62
C PRO A 125 12.47 0.17 -4.86
N THR A 126 13.25 -0.90 -4.87
CA THR A 126 13.23 -1.87 -6.00
C THR A 126 11.86 -2.54 -6.13
N VAL A 127 11.18 -2.80 -5.02
CA VAL A 127 9.85 -3.42 -4.98
C VAL A 127 8.89 -2.62 -4.12
N VAL A 128 7.66 -2.46 -4.59
CA VAL A 128 6.54 -1.91 -3.84
C VAL A 128 5.40 -2.93 -3.82
N LEU A 129 4.82 -3.20 -2.64
CA LEU A 129 3.65 -4.06 -2.48
C LEU A 129 2.57 -3.31 -1.69
N LEU A 130 1.43 -3.05 -2.33
CA LEU A 130 0.32 -2.30 -1.74
C LEU A 130 -0.91 -3.21 -1.61
N GLU A 131 -1.46 -3.35 -0.41
CA GLU A 131 -2.76 -4.01 -0.23
C GLU A 131 -3.86 -3.17 -0.89
N ILE A 132 -4.86 -3.83 -1.48
CA ILE A 132 -6.00 -3.21 -2.14
C ILE A 132 -7.31 -3.90 -1.73
N GLY A 133 -8.40 -3.14 -1.69
CA GLY A 133 -9.68 -3.63 -1.20
C GLY A 133 -10.35 -4.63 -2.14
N ASP A 134 -10.45 -4.28 -3.42
CA ASP A 134 -11.11 -5.08 -4.46
C ASP A 134 -10.60 -4.75 -5.87
N GLU A 135 -11.15 -5.46 -6.85
CA GLU A 135 -10.81 -5.31 -8.27
C GLU A 135 -11.17 -3.94 -8.85
N ASP A 136 -12.28 -3.34 -8.42
CA ASP A 136 -12.68 -2.00 -8.87
C ASP A 136 -11.69 -0.95 -8.36
N GLN A 137 -11.24 -1.08 -7.12
CA GLN A 137 -10.16 -0.25 -6.59
C GLN A 137 -8.84 -0.50 -7.29
N ALA A 138 -8.50 -1.76 -7.61
CA ALA A 138 -7.31 -2.08 -8.39
C ALA A 138 -7.30 -1.34 -9.73
N ARG A 139 -8.43 -1.32 -10.47
CA ARG A 139 -8.53 -0.56 -11.72
C ARG A 139 -8.30 0.94 -11.52
N ARG A 140 -8.91 1.55 -10.50
CA ARG A 140 -8.72 2.99 -10.22
C ARG A 140 -7.28 3.32 -9.83
N VAL A 141 -6.64 2.47 -9.03
CA VAL A 141 -5.23 2.67 -8.65
C VAL A 141 -4.29 2.44 -9.84
N LEU A 142 -4.61 1.52 -10.74
CA LEU A 142 -3.87 1.34 -11.99
C LEU A 142 -3.96 2.58 -12.90
N GLN A 143 -5.12 3.25 -12.97
CA GLN A 143 -5.23 4.55 -13.67
C GLN A 143 -4.27 5.59 -13.09
N LEU A 144 -4.20 5.69 -11.75
CA LEU A 144 -3.25 6.58 -11.08
C LEU A 144 -1.79 6.20 -11.38
N TYR A 145 -1.49 4.89 -11.45
CA TYR A 145 -0.16 4.40 -11.79
C TYR A 145 0.26 4.79 -13.20
N PHE A 146 -0.57 4.56 -14.22
CA PHE A 146 -0.18 4.78 -15.63
C PHE A 146 0.07 6.25 -15.97
N VAL A 147 -0.64 7.18 -15.32
CA VAL A 147 -0.41 8.62 -15.49
C VAL A 147 0.78 9.14 -14.66
N HIS A 148 1.32 8.33 -13.75
CA HIS A 148 2.39 8.74 -12.83
C HIS A 148 3.78 8.45 -13.44
N PRO A 149 4.80 9.31 -13.22
CA PRO A 149 6.15 9.12 -13.77
C PRO A 149 6.79 7.76 -13.48
N ILE A 150 6.45 7.14 -12.35
CA ILE A 150 6.96 5.82 -11.97
C ILE A 150 6.65 4.74 -13.01
N ALA A 151 5.54 4.84 -13.75
CA ALA A 151 5.17 3.85 -14.76
C ALA A 151 6.19 3.75 -15.91
N GLN A 152 6.94 4.83 -16.17
CA GLN A 152 7.97 4.87 -17.21
C GLN A 152 9.20 4.03 -16.85
N SER A 153 9.42 3.77 -15.56
CA SER A 153 10.59 3.07 -15.03
C SER A 153 10.25 1.83 -14.23
N SER A 154 9.00 1.36 -14.28
CA SER A 154 8.55 0.20 -13.51
C SER A 154 7.51 -0.65 -14.25
N ARG A 155 7.23 -1.82 -13.71
CA ARG A 155 6.14 -2.71 -14.14
C ARG A 155 5.23 -2.98 -12.96
N VAL A 156 3.95 -3.13 -13.25
CA VAL A 156 2.92 -3.47 -12.26
C VAL A 156 2.33 -4.85 -12.53
N GLU A 157 2.07 -5.60 -11.46
CA GLU A 157 1.31 -6.85 -11.44
C GLU A 157 0.18 -6.71 -10.41
N VAL A 158 -0.95 -7.39 -10.65
CA VAL A 158 -2.07 -7.51 -9.71
C VAL A 158 -2.03 -8.88 -9.08
N TRP A 159 -2.09 -8.98 -7.76
CA TRP A 159 -1.97 -10.25 -7.05
C TRP A 159 -3.26 -10.57 -6.29
N ARG A 160 -3.68 -11.83 -6.40
CA ARG A 160 -4.82 -12.40 -5.66
C ARG A 160 -4.38 -12.96 -4.30
N ASP A 161 -5.34 -13.49 -3.53
CA ASP A 161 -5.13 -14.09 -2.21
C ASP A 161 -3.98 -15.12 -2.20
N TRP A 162 -3.87 -15.94 -3.25
CA TRP A 162 -2.86 -16.99 -3.37
C TRP A 162 -2.00 -16.81 -4.64
N PRO A 163 -1.01 -15.89 -4.64
CA PRO A 163 -0.21 -15.56 -5.83
C PRO A 163 0.66 -16.71 -6.35
N ASP A 164 0.93 -17.72 -5.51
CA ASP A 164 1.74 -18.89 -5.84
C ASP A 164 0.95 -20.02 -6.53
N LEU A 165 -0.39 -19.92 -6.58
CA LEU A 165 -1.23 -20.89 -7.26
C LEU A 165 -1.46 -20.47 -8.72
N GLU A 166 -1.53 -21.44 -9.62
CA GLU A 166 -2.06 -21.19 -10.96
C GLU A 166 -3.55 -20.85 -10.83
N GLY A 167 -3.91 -19.64 -11.24
CA GLY A 167 -5.28 -19.15 -11.17
C GLY A 167 -6.21 -19.90 -12.12
N THR A 168 -7.47 -20.05 -11.71
CA THR A 168 -8.53 -20.57 -12.60
C THR A 168 -9.31 -19.46 -13.31
N GLU A 169 -9.11 -18.21 -12.87
CA GLU A 169 -9.72 -16.99 -13.41
C GLU A 169 -8.80 -16.28 -14.42
N ASP A 170 -9.30 -15.19 -15.02
CA ASP A 170 -8.54 -14.37 -15.96
C ASP A 170 -7.17 -13.98 -15.41
N SER A 171 -6.14 -14.27 -16.20
CA SER A 171 -4.74 -13.97 -15.89
C SER A 171 -4.37 -12.52 -16.14
N GLU A 172 -5.31 -11.68 -16.59
CA GLU A 172 -5.04 -10.30 -17.00
C GLU A 172 -6.21 -9.37 -16.66
N ILE A 173 -5.89 -8.13 -16.30
CA ILE A 173 -6.85 -7.03 -16.22
C ILE A 173 -6.50 -6.03 -17.31
N THR A 174 -7.52 -5.59 -18.05
CA THR A 174 -7.39 -4.50 -19.01
C THR A 174 -7.81 -3.18 -18.39
N VAL A 175 -6.98 -2.16 -18.54
CA VAL A 175 -7.22 -0.79 -18.09
C VAL A 175 -7.01 0.14 -19.28
N VAL A 176 -8.00 0.99 -19.58
CA VAL A 176 -7.89 2.00 -20.63
C VAL A 176 -7.58 3.34 -19.99
N GLU A 177 -6.39 3.87 -20.23
CA GLU A 177 -5.94 5.14 -19.66
C GLU A 177 -6.84 6.29 -20.15
N GLU A 178 -7.42 7.03 -19.19
CA GLU A 178 -8.38 8.10 -19.51
C GLU A 178 -7.75 9.28 -20.28
N SER A 179 -6.43 9.48 -20.13
CA SER A 179 -5.73 10.65 -20.66
C SER A 179 -5.50 10.59 -22.17
N ASN A 180 -5.21 9.40 -22.70
CA ASN A 180 -4.74 9.17 -24.06
C ASN A 180 -5.48 8.02 -24.77
N GLY A 181 -6.34 7.28 -24.06
CA GLY A 181 -7.06 6.11 -24.58
C GLY A 181 -6.20 4.86 -24.76
N GLU A 182 -4.97 4.86 -24.26
CA GLU A 182 -4.06 3.72 -24.34
C GLU A 182 -4.61 2.55 -23.52
N THR A 183 -4.55 1.35 -24.09
CA THR A 183 -5.02 0.14 -23.43
C THR A 183 -3.85 -0.61 -22.85
N HIS A 184 -3.85 -0.77 -21.54
CA HIS A 184 -2.85 -1.50 -20.77
C HIS A 184 -3.40 -2.86 -20.36
N GLN A 185 -2.62 -3.92 -20.62
CA GLN A 185 -2.88 -5.28 -20.12
C GLN A 185 -1.93 -5.59 -18.97
N ILE A 186 -2.49 -5.89 -17.80
CA ILE A 186 -1.76 -6.07 -16.56
C ILE A 186 -1.90 -7.52 -16.12
N LEU A 187 -0.77 -8.17 -15.86
CA LEU A 187 -0.73 -9.55 -15.37
C LEU A 187 -1.40 -9.64 -13.99
N VAL A 188 -2.32 -10.60 -13.88
CA VAL A 188 -2.92 -11.04 -12.62
C VAL A 188 -2.28 -12.36 -12.21
N LYS A 189 -1.74 -12.41 -10.98
CA LYS A 189 -1.17 -13.62 -10.40
C LYS A 189 -2.04 -14.20 -9.31
N GLY A 190 -2.09 -15.53 -9.28
CA GLY A 190 -2.71 -16.29 -8.23
C GLY A 190 -4.14 -16.68 -8.49
N ASP A 191 -4.76 -17.19 -7.43
CA ASP A 191 -6.17 -17.55 -7.36
C ASP A 191 -6.85 -16.79 -6.20
N GLY A 192 -8.18 -16.72 -6.19
CA GLY A 192 -8.95 -16.02 -5.17
C GLY A 192 -9.24 -14.56 -5.49
N ARG A 193 -9.53 -13.74 -4.47
CA ARG A 193 -9.85 -12.31 -4.68
C ARG A 193 -8.58 -11.51 -4.90
N ILE A 194 -8.69 -10.43 -5.67
CA ILE A 194 -7.61 -9.44 -5.82
C ILE A 194 -7.34 -8.77 -4.47
N ARG A 195 -6.05 -8.67 -4.12
CA ARG A 195 -5.59 -8.21 -2.80
C ARG A 195 -4.43 -7.25 -2.82
N SER A 196 -3.62 -7.24 -3.87
CA SER A 196 -2.48 -6.31 -3.88
C SER A 196 -2.03 -5.92 -5.27
N LEU A 197 -1.32 -4.81 -5.31
CA LEU A 197 -0.53 -4.37 -6.45
C LEU A 197 0.95 -4.54 -6.11
N LEU A 198 1.68 -5.20 -7.00
CA LEU A 198 3.13 -5.31 -6.95
C LEU A 198 3.72 -4.41 -8.04
N ILE A 199 4.53 -3.43 -7.65
CA ILE A 199 5.29 -2.59 -8.58
C ILE A 199 6.76 -2.94 -8.45
N ARG A 200 7.41 -3.24 -9.58
CA ARG A 200 8.84 -3.56 -9.65
C ARG A 200 9.53 -2.52 -10.51
N ARG A 201 10.55 -1.85 -9.97
CA ARG A 201 11.38 -0.98 -10.79
C ARG A 201 12.13 -1.81 -11.82
N LEU A 202 12.23 -1.29 -13.03
CA LEU A 202 13.12 -1.83 -14.05
C LEU A 202 14.53 -1.40 -13.71
N ASP A 203 15.45 -2.36 -13.66
CA ASP A 203 16.86 -2.04 -13.47
C ASP A 203 17.31 -1.10 -14.59
N GLU A 204 18.06 -0.04 -14.24
CA GLU A 204 18.80 0.73 -15.23
C GLU A 204 19.83 -0.22 -15.87
N ALA A 205 19.65 -0.51 -17.17
CA ALA A 205 20.58 -1.32 -17.95
C ALA A 205 21.94 -0.64 -18.14
#